data_AF-A0A744R5B3-F1
#
_entry.id   AF-A0A744R5B3-F1
#
_cell.length_a   1.000
_cell.length_b   1.000
_cell.length_c   1.000
_cell.angle_alpha   90.00
_cell.angle_beta   90.00
_cell.angle_gamma   90.00
#
_symmetry.space_group_name_H-M   'P 1'
#
loop_
_entity.id
_entity.type
_entity.pdbx_description
1 polymer ?
#
loop_
_entity_poly.entity_id
_entity_poly.type
_entity_poly.pdbx_seq_one_letter_code
_entity_poly.pdbx_strand_id
1 'polypeptide(L)'
;MNFIDKAISMMSPGWAVSRLRSRAVIKAYEAAIPTRTHKIKRENRNANQLNQIAGKSLREQARWFDNNHDLVVGALDKMEERIIGAKGIIVEPQPLTVAGT
;
A
#
# COMPACT_ATOMS: atom_id res chain seq x y z
N MET A 1 17.46 17.65 11.56
CA MET A 1 18.69 17.62 12.39
C MET A 1 18.62 18.80 13.34
N ASN A 2 18.93 18.60 14.63
CA ASN A 2 18.94 19.71 15.59
C ASN A 2 20.22 20.55 15.40
N PHE A 3 20.25 21.78 15.90
CA PHE A 3 21.42 22.66 15.85
C PHE A 3 22.69 22.01 16.43
N ILE A 4 22.54 21.19 17.47
CA ILE A 4 23.62 20.41 18.10
C ILE A 4 24.15 19.32 17.16
N ASP A 5 23.28 18.57 16.49
CA ASP A 5 23.70 17.56 15.49
C ASP A 5 24.41 18.27 14.30
N LYS A 6 23.93 19.49 13.99
CA LYS A 6 24.56 20.57 13.23
C LYS A 6 26.07 20.69 13.49
N ALA A 7 26.37 21.22 14.67
CA ALA A 7 27.72 21.49 15.13
C ALA A 7 28.59 20.21 15.24
N ILE A 8 28.00 19.10 15.71
CA ILE A 8 28.73 17.82 15.83
C ILE A 8 29.10 17.27 14.45
N SER A 9 28.25 17.43 13.43
CA SER A 9 28.56 16.98 12.07
C SER A 9 29.74 17.74 11.45
N MET A 10 29.94 18.99 11.85
CA MET A 10 31.04 19.84 11.39
C MET A 10 32.38 19.46 12.04
N MET A 11 32.37 19.00 13.29
CA MET A 11 33.59 18.59 14.00
C MET A 11 33.92 17.10 13.83
N SER A 12 32.91 16.24 13.80
CA SER A 12 33.07 14.79 13.72
C SER A 12 31.87 14.12 13.01
N PRO A 13 31.97 13.87 11.69
CA PRO A 13 30.86 13.33 10.92
C PRO A 13 30.47 11.91 11.37
N GLY A 14 31.43 11.06 11.76
CA GLY A 14 31.14 9.69 12.22
C GLY A 14 30.29 9.64 13.49
N TRP A 15 30.57 10.50 14.46
CA TRP A 15 29.80 10.59 15.70
C TRP A 15 28.39 11.17 15.45
N ALA A 16 28.27 12.16 14.58
CA ALA A 16 26.98 12.72 14.16
C ALA A 16 26.09 11.65 13.50
N VAL A 17 26.65 10.86 12.58
CA VAL A 17 25.92 9.78 11.89
C VAL A 17 25.49 8.70 12.88
N SER A 18 26.38 8.27 13.77
CA SER A 18 26.04 7.28 14.81
C SER A 18 24.87 7.77 15.67
N ARG A 19 24.91 9.03 16.09
CA ARG A 19 23.87 9.64 16.93
C ARG A 19 22.53 9.76 16.19
N LEU A 20 22.54 10.17 14.92
CA LEU A 20 21.33 10.23 14.10
C LEU A 20 20.71 8.85 13.90
N ARG A 21 21.55 7.83 13.67
CA ARG A 21 21.10 6.44 13.58
C ARG A 21 20.44 5.97 14.88
N SER A 22 21.07 6.21 16.03
CA SER A 22 20.49 5.87 17.34
C SER A 22 19.15 6.58 17.56
N ARG A 23 19.04 7.87 17.23
CA ARG A 23 17.77 8.62 17.34
C ARG A 23 16.69 8.05 16.41
N ALA A 24 17.04 7.66 15.20
CA ALA A 24 16.09 7.05 14.27
C ALA A 24 15.58 5.70 14.79
N VAL A 25 16.47 4.87 15.35
CA VAL A 25 16.11 3.58 15.95
C VAL A 25 15.19 3.76 17.15
N ILE A 26 15.50 4.70 18.06
CA ILE A 26 14.65 5.00 19.21
C ILE A 26 13.27 5.46 18.76
N LYS A 27 13.18 6.37 17.78
CA LYS A 27 11.89 6.82 17.24
C LYS A 27 11.09 5.69 16.59
N ALA A 28 11.74 4.79 15.87
CA ALA A 28 11.09 3.64 15.26
C ALA A 28 10.54 2.69 16.33
N TYR A 29 11.33 2.45 17.39
CA TYR A 29 10.90 1.65 18.54
C TYR A 29 9.72 2.30 19.28
N GLU A 30 9.79 3.60 19.56
CA GLU A 30 8.71 4.36 20.19
C GLU A 30 7.43 4.39 19.35
N ALA A 31 7.54 4.46 18.02
CA ALA A 31 6.39 4.42 17.12
C ALA A 31 5.72 3.04 17.07
N ALA A 32 6.50 1.97 17.26
CA ALA A 32 5.96 0.60 17.29
C ALA A 32 5.16 0.31 18.56
N ILE A 33 5.46 0.99 19.67
CA ILE A 33 4.75 0.79 20.94
C ILE A 33 3.52 1.71 20.99
N PRO A 34 2.29 1.16 21.11
CA PRO A 34 1.11 1.97 21.32
C PRO A 34 1.19 2.70 22.66
N THR A 35 1.09 4.02 22.66
CA THR A 35 1.03 4.83 23.88
C THR A 35 -0.26 5.65 23.91
N ARG A 36 -0.55 6.30 25.05
CA ARG A 36 -1.76 7.14 25.19
C ARG A 36 -1.83 8.26 24.14
N THR A 37 -0.68 8.83 23.79
CA THR A 37 -0.54 9.88 22.76
C THR A 37 -0.32 9.30 21.36
N HIS A 38 0.12 8.05 21.25
CA HIS A 38 0.29 7.33 19.98
C HIS A 38 -0.65 6.12 19.91
N LYS A 39 -1.95 6.38 19.78
CA LYS A 39 -2.96 5.32 19.63
C LYS A 39 -2.82 4.67 18.26
N ILE A 40 -2.90 3.33 18.22
CA ILE A 40 -2.99 2.58 16.97
C ILE A 40 -4.24 3.03 16.23
N LYS A 41 -4.05 3.50 14.99
CA LYS A 41 -5.15 3.75 14.06
C LYS A 41 -5.69 2.39 13.62
N ARG A 42 -6.87 2.04 14.11
CA ARG A 42 -7.60 0.85 13.66
C ARG A 42 -8.44 1.23 12.46
N GLU A 43 -8.43 0.38 11.45
CA GLU A 43 -9.34 0.53 10.32
C GLU A 43 -10.69 -0.07 10.72
N ASN A 44 -11.68 0.80 10.92
CA ASN A 44 -13.02 0.40 11.37
C ASN A 44 -14.04 0.36 10.21
N ARG A 45 -13.63 0.70 8.98
CA ARG A 45 -14.53 0.69 7.82
C ARG A 45 -14.87 -0.74 7.40
N ASN A 46 -16.09 -0.91 6.91
CA ASN A 46 -16.53 -2.17 6.30
C ASN A 46 -15.66 -2.48 5.05
N ALA A 47 -15.36 -3.75 4.79
CA ALA A 47 -14.62 -4.21 3.62
C ALA A 47 -15.16 -3.61 2.31
N ASN A 48 -16.48 -3.51 2.16
CA ASN A 48 -17.10 -2.91 0.97
C ASN A 48 -16.75 -1.42 0.82
N GLN A 49 -16.73 -0.67 1.93
CA GLN A 49 -16.35 0.75 1.92
C GLN A 49 -14.87 0.93 1.60
N LEU A 50 -14.01 0.04 2.12
CA LEU A 50 -12.59 0.05 1.80
C LEU A 50 -12.33 -0.23 0.33
N ASN A 51 -12.95 -1.27 -0.22
CA ASN A 51 -12.81 -1.62 -1.64
C ASN A 51 -13.33 -0.51 -2.55
N GLN A 52 -14.42 0.16 -2.18
CA GLN A 52 -14.97 1.26 -2.97
C GLN A 52 -14.02 2.47 -3.03
N ILE A 53 -13.38 2.81 -1.90
CA ILE A 53 -12.44 3.93 -1.82
C ILE A 53 -11.10 3.58 -2.48
N ALA A 54 -10.56 2.40 -2.20
CA ALA A 54 -9.27 1.95 -2.71
C ALA A 54 -9.33 1.56 -4.19
N GLY A 55 -10.49 1.11 -4.69
CA GLY A 55 -10.63 0.62 -6.06
C GLY A 55 -10.30 1.67 -7.12
N LYS A 56 -10.58 2.95 -6.87
CA LYS A 56 -10.23 4.02 -7.83
C LYS A 56 -8.71 4.22 -7.90
N SER A 57 -8.05 4.39 -6.75
CA SER A 57 -6.61 4.65 -6.71
C SER A 57 -5.79 3.46 -7.20
N LEU A 58 -6.20 2.23 -6.90
CA LEU A 58 -5.55 1.02 -7.38
C LEU A 58 -5.68 0.88 -8.89
N ARG A 59 -6.87 1.16 -9.46
CA ARG A 59 -7.08 1.11 -10.91
C ARG A 59 -6.23 2.14 -11.64
N GLU A 60 -6.15 3.37 -11.14
CA GLU A 60 -5.34 4.43 -11.74
C GLU A 60 -3.84 4.08 -11.72
N GLN A 61 -3.35 3.54 -10.60
CA GLN A 61 -1.99 3.05 -10.49
C GLN A 61 -1.72 1.89 -11.44
N ALA A 62 -2.60 0.88 -11.47
CA ALA A 62 -2.48 -0.25 -12.38
C ALA A 62 -2.42 0.21 -13.85
N ARG A 63 -3.29 1.16 -14.24
CA ARG A 63 -3.30 1.74 -15.60
C ARG A 63 -2.02 2.49 -15.93
N TRP A 64 -1.47 3.22 -14.95
CA TRP A 64 -0.18 3.88 -15.13
C TRP A 64 0.96 2.87 -15.30
N PHE A 65 1.00 1.81 -14.49
CA PHE A 65 2.04 0.78 -14.61
C PHE A 65 1.91 0.00 -15.92
N ASP A 66 0.71 -0.38 -16.32
CA ASP A 66 0.38 -1.05 -17.58
C ASP A 66 0.91 -0.26 -18.79
N ASN A 67 0.70 1.06 -18.81
CA ASN A 67 1.18 1.92 -19.91
C ASN A 67 2.70 2.15 -19.93
N ASN A 68 3.38 2.06 -18.78
CA ASN A 68 4.78 2.49 -18.65
C ASN A 68 5.78 1.35 -18.42
N HIS A 69 5.32 0.17 -18.01
CA HIS A 69 6.19 -0.94 -17.61
C HIS A 69 5.71 -2.28 -18.18
N ASP A 70 6.38 -2.76 -19.23
CA ASP A 70 6.10 -4.03 -19.92
C ASP A 70 6.08 -5.24 -18.96
N LEU A 71 7.00 -5.26 -17.99
CA LEU A 71 7.09 -6.32 -16.97
C LEU A 71 5.85 -6.37 -16.06
N VAL A 72 5.21 -5.22 -15.83
CA VAL A 72 3.99 -5.15 -15.00
C VAL A 72 2.78 -5.65 -15.79
N VAL A 73 2.72 -5.43 -17.10
CA VAL A 73 1.65 -5.97 -17.97
C VAL A 73 1.57 -7.49 -17.81
N GLY A 74 2.68 -8.20 -18.04
CA GLY A 74 2.71 -9.65 -17.89
C GLY A 74 2.42 -10.15 -16.47
N ALA A 75 2.82 -9.40 -15.44
CA ALA A 75 2.50 -9.73 -14.06
C ALA A 75 1.01 -9.56 -13.74
N LEU A 76 0.38 -8.48 -14.23
CA LEU A 76 -1.05 -8.22 -14.07
C LEU A 76 -1.88 -9.26 -14.83
N ASP A 77 -1.51 -9.60 -16.06
CA ASP A 77 -2.17 -10.64 -16.86
C ASP A 77 -2.12 -12.01 -16.17
N LYS A 78 -0.96 -12.38 -15.64
CA LYS A 78 -0.81 -13.66 -14.90
C LYS A 78 -1.60 -13.67 -13.61
N MET A 79 -1.70 -12.52 -12.94
CA MET A 79 -2.55 -12.37 -11.76
C MET A 79 -4.03 -12.50 -12.13
N GLU A 80 -4.49 -11.86 -13.21
CA GLU A 80 -5.86 -11.99 -13.72
C GLU A 80 -6.20 -13.46 -14.04
N GLU A 81 -5.33 -14.13 -14.79
CA GLU A 81 -5.50 -15.53 -15.19
C GLU A 81 -5.62 -16.47 -13.97
N ARG A 82 -4.95 -16.16 -12.86
CA ARG A 82 -4.96 -16.95 -11.62
C ARG A 82 -6.14 -16.63 -10.70
N ILE A 83 -6.65 -15.40 -10.72
CA ILE A 83 -7.76 -14.98 -9.85
C ILE A 83 -9.11 -15.27 -10.50
N ILE A 84 -9.29 -14.84 -11.75
CA ILE A 84 -10.57 -14.95 -12.47
C ILE A 84 -10.64 -16.27 -13.26
N GLY A 85 -9.48 -16.76 -13.70
CA GLY A 85 -9.35 -17.91 -14.59
C GLY A 85 -9.06 -17.48 -16.02
N ALA A 86 -8.37 -18.35 -16.77
CA ALA A 86 -7.92 -18.05 -18.14
C ALA A 86 -9.05 -17.72 -19.14
N LYS A 87 -10.30 -18.05 -18.82
CA LYS A 87 -11.47 -17.78 -19.66
C LYS A 87 -12.32 -16.60 -19.17
N GLY A 88 -11.90 -15.92 -18.11
CA GLY A 88 -12.65 -14.84 -17.50
C GLY A 88 -13.95 -15.29 -16.84
N ILE A 89 -14.82 -14.33 -16.53
CA ILE A 89 -16.16 -14.58 -15.99
C ILE A 89 -17.10 -14.82 -17.17
N ILE A 90 -17.53 -16.07 -17.34
CA ILE A 90 -18.53 -16.43 -18.34
C ILE A 90 -19.92 -16.20 -17.73
N VAL A 91 -20.72 -15.35 -18.38
CA VAL A 91 -22.14 -15.18 -18.04
C VAL A 91 -22.93 -16.13 -18.92
N GLU A 92 -23.52 -17.15 -18.32
CA GLU A 92 -24.48 -18.00 -19.01
C GLU A 92 -25.87 -17.36 -18.90
N PRO A 93 -26.46 -16.90 -20.01
CA PRO A 93 -27.81 -16.35 -19.97
C PRO A 93 -28.79 -17.46 -19.60
N GLN A 94 -29.44 -17.31 -18.44
CA GLN A 94 -30.54 -18.18 -18.05
C GLN A 94 -31.80 -17.73 -18.79
N PRO A 95 -32.43 -18.60 -19.60
CA PRO A 95 -33.67 -18.24 -20.29
C PRO A 95 -34.76 -18.00 -19.25
N LEU A 96 -35.36 -16.81 -19.30
CA LEU A 96 -36.53 -16.48 -18.50
C LEU A 96 -37.75 -17.21 -19.05
N THR A 97 -38.69 -17.61 -18.18
CA THR A 97 -39.98 -18.12 -18.64
C THR A 97 -40.79 -17.01 -19.33
N VAL A 98 -41.88 -17.36 -20.03
CA VAL A 98 -42.80 -16.38 -20.66
C VAL A 98 -43.34 -15.35 -19.66
N ALA A 99 -43.34 -15.68 -18.37
CA ALA A 99 -43.73 -14.81 -17.26
C ALA A 99 -42.60 -13.88 -16.76
N GLY A 100 -41.38 -13.97 -17.31
CA GLY A 100 -40.24 -13.13 -16.91
C GLY A 100 -39.60 -13.52 -15.57
N THR A 101 -39.97 -14.68 -15.02
CA THR A 101 -39.34 -15.32 -13.84
C THR A 101 -38.54 -16.53 -14.23
#